data_AF-A0AA43ETU3-F1
#
_entry.id   AF-A0AA43ETU3-F1
#
_cell.length_a   1.000
_cell.length_b   1.000
_cell.length_c   1.000
_cell.angle_alpha   90.00
_cell.angle_beta   90.00
_cell.angle_gamma   90.00
#
_symmetry.space_group_name_H-M   'P 1'
#
loop_
_entity.id
_entity.type
_entity.pdbx_description
1 polymer ?
#
loop_
_entity_poly.entity_id
_entity_poly.type
_entity_poly.pdbx_seq_one_letter_code
_entity_poly.pdbx_strand_id
1 'polypeptide(L)'
;MRLAVILLFTLLSACAGLQLDKTSDRTGRLSNQEREALYQQAREGALQSREQYVATTRPALQRKFRQEHPTMTESDLELLVNDALEKGLRAEAGRQPDGPIRQPQMDCMSSSWRNSAFSNCY
;
A
#
# COMPACT_ATOMS: atom_id res chain seq x y z
N MET A 1 10.16 28.21 28.29
CA MET A 1 9.88 26.99 27.51
C MET A 1 8.39 26.62 27.56
N ARG A 2 7.50 27.48 27.07
CA ARG A 2 6.04 27.21 27.03
C ARG A 2 5.40 27.42 25.65
N LEU A 3 6.17 27.89 24.67
CA LEU A 3 5.71 28.15 23.30
C LEU A 3 5.83 26.93 22.37
N ALA A 4 6.65 25.93 22.73
CA ALA A 4 6.88 24.74 21.89
C ALA A 4 5.71 23.74 21.90
N VAL A 5 4.82 23.79 22.90
CA VAL A 5 3.73 22.81 23.06
C VAL A 5 2.55 23.12 22.14
N ILE A 6 2.33 24.40 21.79
CA ILE A 6 1.18 24.83 20.98
C ILE A 6 1.37 24.43 19.50
N LEU A 7 2.62 24.41 19.00
CA LEU A 7 2.94 24.03 17.63
C LEU A 7 2.77 22.53 17.33
N LEU A 8 2.81 21.67 18.35
CA LEU A 8 2.57 20.23 18.20
C LEU A 8 1.07 19.92 17.99
N PHE A 9 0.17 20.74 18.56
CA PHE A 9 -1.27 20.53 18.43
C PHE A 9 -1.82 20.92 17.05
N THR A 10 -1.20 21.87 16.35
CA THR A 10 -1.63 22.26 14.99
C THR A 10 -1.17 21.29 13.90
N LEU A 11 -0.13 20.51 14.14
CA LEU A 11 0.32 19.45 13.21
C LEU A 11 -0.52 18.17 13.32
N LEU A 12 -1.17 17.93 14.46
CA LEU A 12 -2.01 16.75 14.68
C LEU A 12 -3.44 16.87 14.12
N SER A 13 -3.92 18.08 13.81
CA SER A 13 -5.27 18.28 13.23
C SER A 13 -5.33 18.04 11.72
N ALA A 14 -4.19 17.92 11.04
CA ALA A 14 -4.14 17.67 9.59
C ALA A 14 -4.44 16.21 9.19
N CYS A 15 -4.58 15.29 10.15
CA CYS A 15 -4.97 13.88 9.92
C CYS A 15 -6.44 13.58 10.26
N ALA A 16 -7.31 14.58 10.43
CA ALA A 16 -8.71 14.40 10.80
C ALA A 16 -9.67 14.17 9.61
N GLY A 17 -9.21 13.56 8.50
CA GLY A 17 -9.97 13.56 7.24
C GLY A 17 -10.11 12.22 6.49
N LEU A 18 -9.53 11.12 6.98
CA LEU A 18 -9.66 9.82 6.31
C LEU A 18 -10.70 8.96 7.03
N GLN A 19 -11.98 9.22 6.74
CA GLN A 19 -13.08 8.33 7.09
C GLN A 19 -12.93 7.02 6.30
N LEU A 20 -12.18 6.08 6.85
CA LEU A 20 -11.99 4.74 6.30
C LEU A 20 -12.98 3.73 6.90
N ASP A 21 -14.22 4.14 7.11
CA ASP A 21 -15.17 3.37 7.92
C ASP A 21 -16.54 3.27 7.24
N LYS A 22 -16.58 2.57 6.09
CA LYS A 22 -17.83 2.21 5.39
C LYS A 22 -17.69 1.26 4.19
N THR A 23 -16.59 0.51 4.04
CA THR A 23 -16.31 -0.23 2.79
C THR A 23 -16.66 -1.73 2.84
N SER A 24 -16.73 -2.34 4.02
CA SER A 24 -16.88 -3.81 4.15
C SER A 24 -18.29 -4.33 3.78
N ASP A 25 -19.36 -3.60 4.13
CA ASP A 25 -20.75 -4.00 3.85
C ASP A 25 -21.32 -3.43 2.53
N ARG A 26 -20.52 -2.65 1.80
CA ARG A 26 -21.02 -1.76 0.74
C ARG A 26 -20.89 -2.35 -0.66
N THR A 27 -20.04 -3.35 -0.88
CA THR A 27 -19.76 -3.94 -2.19
C THR A 27 -20.99 -4.55 -2.88
N GLY A 28 -21.98 -5.03 -2.12
CA GLY A 28 -23.28 -5.47 -2.66
C GLY A 28 -24.23 -4.32 -3.05
N ARG A 29 -23.90 -3.07 -2.73
CA ARG A 29 -24.79 -1.89 -2.85
C ARG A 29 -24.13 -0.66 -3.47
N LEU A 30 -22.96 -0.79 -4.10
CA LEU A 30 -22.28 0.32 -4.77
C LEU A 30 -22.99 0.71 -6.07
N SER A 31 -23.29 2.01 -6.19
CA SER A 31 -23.66 2.61 -7.47
C SER A 31 -22.55 2.41 -8.49
N ASN A 32 -22.89 2.49 -9.79
CA ASN A 32 -21.89 2.37 -10.86
C ASN A 32 -20.80 3.45 -10.74
N GLN A 33 -21.15 4.64 -10.24
CA GLN A 33 -20.20 5.74 -10.05
C GLN A 33 -19.22 5.47 -8.91
N GLU A 34 -19.68 4.91 -7.78
CA GLU A 34 -18.79 4.49 -6.69
C GLU A 34 -17.86 3.36 -7.11
N ARG A 35 -18.35 2.40 -7.92
CA ARG A 35 -17.51 1.33 -8.49
C ARG A 35 -16.43 1.88 -9.42
N GLU A 36 -16.78 2.79 -10.32
CA GLU A 36 -15.83 3.43 -11.23
C GLU A 36 -14.73 4.17 -10.46
N ALA A 37 -15.10 4.94 -9.43
CA ALA A 37 -14.13 5.66 -8.60
C ALA A 37 -13.13 4.72 -7.90
N LEU A 38 -13.61 3.57 -7.40
CA LEU A 38 -12.72 2.56 -6.80
C LEU A 38 -11.77 1.93 -7.82
N TYR A 39 -12.23 1.66 -9.05
CA TYR A 39 -11.36 1.16 -10.11
C TYR A 39 -10.29 2.18 -10.51
N GLN A 40 -10.66 3.46 -10.61
CA GLN A 40 -9.72 4.54 -10.91
C GLN A 40 -8.66 4.66 -9.80
N GLN A 41 -9.09 4.68 -8.55
CA GLN A 41 -8.18 4.71 -7.40
C GLN A 41 -7.23 3.50 -7.39
N ALA A 42 -7.74 2.29 -7.64
CA ALA A 42 -6.91 1.08 -7.71
C ALA A 42 -5.90 1.15 -8.85
N ARG A 43 -6.32 1.68 -10.02
CA ARG A 43 -5.44 1.85 -11.18
C ARG A 43 -4.33 2.86 -10.91
N GLU A 44 -4.64 4.00 -10.31
CA GLU A 44 -3.66 5.02 -9.93
C GLU A 44 -2.66 4.47 -8.93
N GLY A 45 -3.14 3.77 -7.89
CA GLY A 45 -2.27 3.11 -6.91
C GLY A 45 -1.34 2.07 -7.54
N ALA A 46 -1.85 1.27 -8.49
CA ALA A 46 -1.05 0.29 -9.23
C ALA A 46 0.03 0.96 -10.10
N LEU A 47 -0.29 2.08 -10.76
CA LEU A 47 0.68 2.84 -11.55
C LEU A 47 1.78 3.42 -10.67
N GLN A 48 1.42 4.06 -9.56
CA GLN A 48 2.38 4.62 -8.62
C GLN A 48 3.29 3.54 -8.01
N SER A 49 2.73 2.39 -7.63
CA SER A 49 3.48 1.25 -7.13
C SER A 49 4.49 0.73 -8.17
N ARG A 50 4.05 0.60 -9.43
CA ARG A 50 4.94 0.19 -10.54
C ARG A 50 6.07 1.19 -10.76
N GLU A 51 5.77 2.48 -10.77
CA GLU A 51 6.78 3.53 -10.95
C GLU A 51 7.82 3.49 -9.83
N GLN A 52 7.38 3.37 -8.58
CA GLN A 52 8.27 3.24 -7.43
C GLN A 52 9.12 1.98 -7.51
N TYR A 53 8.54 0.84 -7.91
CA TYR A 53 9.28 -0.40 -8.12
C TYR A 53 10.39 -0.23 -9.17
N VAL A 54 10.07 0.37 -10.32
CA VAL A 54 11.04 0.60 -11.40
C VAL A 54 12.13 1.57 -10.94
N ALA A 55 11.76 2.67 -10.29
CA ALA A 55 12.71 3.69 -9.83
C ALA A 55 13.72 3.13 -8.81
N THR A 56 13.26 2.24 -7.92
CA THR A 56 14.11 1.63 -6.88
C THR A 56 14.93 0.45 -7.40
N THR A 57 14.36 -0.36 -8.30
CA THR A 57 14.97 -1.64 -8.72
C THR A 57 15.89 -1.47 -9.94
N ARG A 58 15.55 -0.60 -10.89
CA ARG A 58 16.33 -0.41 -12.13
C ARG A 58 17.81 -0.09 -11.88
N PRO A 59 18.18 0.86 -10.99
CA PRO A 59 19.59 1.18 -10.75
C PRO A 59 20.37 0.03 -10.09
N ALA A 60 19.70 -0.79 -9.27
CA ALA A 60 20.30 -1.97 -8.67
C ALA A 60 20.60 -3.05 -9.73
N LEU A 61 19.66 -3.31 -10.63
CA LEU A 61 19.84 -4.25 -11.74
C LEU A 61 20.93 -3.79 -12.70
N GLN A 62 20.93 -2.51 -13.08
CA GLN A 62 21.97 -1.94 -13.96
C GLN A 62 23.36 -2.12 -13.36
N ARG A 63 23.56 -1.78 -12.09
CA ARG A 63 24.85 -1.98 -11.40
C ARG A 63 25.26 -3.45 -11.38
N LYS A 64 24.33 -4.34 -11.04
CA LYS A 64 24.60 -5.78 -10.98
C LYS A 64 25.04 -6.32 -12.33
N PHE A 65 24.27 -6.06 -13.39
CA PHE A 65 24.61 -6.56 -14.73
C PHE A 65 25.89 -5.93 -15.28
N ARG A 66 26.18 -4.66 -14.97
CA ARG A 66 27.47 -4.04 -15.32
C ARG A 66 28.66 -4.69 -14.61
N GLN A 67 28.49 -5.12 -13.37
CA GLN A 67 29.52 -5.84 -12.62
C GLN A 67 29.73 -7.25 -13.16
N GLU A 68 28.64 -7.96 -13.46
CA GLU A 68 28.67 -9.35 -13.96
C GLU A 68 29.10 -9.44 -15.43
N HIS A 69 28.78 -8.42 -16.23
CA HIS A 69 29.06 -8.37 -17.67
C HIS A 69 29.66 -7.00 -18.09
N PRO A 70 30.94 -6.73 -17.76
CA PRO A 70 31.54 -5.42 -18.00
C PRO A 70 31.62 -5.01 -19.47
N THR A 71 31.70 -5.99 -20.38
CA THR A 71 31.81 -5.79 -21.84
C THR A 71 30.46 -5.70 -22.56
N MET A 72 29.35 -5.81 -21.83
CA MET A 72 28.00 -5.77 -22.40
C MET A 72 27.68 -4.40 -22.99
N THR A 73 27.01 -4.41 -24.15
CA THR A 73 26.53 -3.19 -24.79
C THR A 73 25.42 -2.54 -23.97
N GLU A 74 25.22 -1.23 -24.11
CA GLU A 74 24.12 -0.55 -23.40
C GLU A 74 22.74 -1.08 -23.83
N SER A 75 22.57 -1.44 -25.11
CA SER A 75 21.32 -2.01 -25.62
C SER A 75 20.99 -3.37 -25.00
N ASP A 76 21.98 -4.25 -24.86
CA ASP A 76 21.77 -5.56 -24.24
C ASP A 76 21.52 -5.42 -22.73
N LEU A 77 22.21 -4.48 -22.09
CA LEU A 77 21.97 -4.13 -20.69
C LEU A 77 20.54 -3.66 -20.48
N GLU A 78 20.05 -2.72 -21.29
CA GLU A 78 18.70 -2.20 -21.19
C GLU A 78 17.65 -3.30 -21.39
N LEU A 79 17.88 -4.20 -22.35
CA LEU A 79 17.00 -5.34 -22.61
C LEU A 79 16.91 -6.27 -21.39
N LEU A 80 18.04 -6.64 -20.79
CA LEU A 80 18.06 -7.50 -19.60
C LEU A 80 17.44 -6.83 -18.38
N VAL A 81 17.69 -5.52 -18.20
CA VAL A 81 17.07 -4.75 -17.11
C VAL A 81 15.56 -4.71 -17.28
N ASN A 82 15.06 -4.46 -18.49
CA ASN A 82 13.61 -4.42 -18.74
C ASN A 82 12.96 -5.79 -18.54
N ASP A 83 13.56 -6.88 -19.02
CA ASP A 83 13.08 -8.24 -18.80
C ASP A 83 13.06 -8.62 -17.30
N ALA A 84 14.12 -8.28 -16.56
CA ALA A 84 14.19 -8.53 -15.13
C ALA A 84 13.14 -7.73 -14.33
N LEU A 85 12.92 -6.46 -14.69
CA LEU A 85 11.87 -5.64 -14.07
C LEU A 85 10.47 -6.21 -14.35
N GLU A 86 10.21 -6.69 -15.56
CA GLU A 86 8.93 -7.28 -15.90
C GLU A 86 8.68 -8.58 -15.14
N LYS A 87 9.68 -9.46 -15.06
CA LYS A 87 9.61 -10.70 -14.27
C LYS A 87 9.35 -10.42 -12.79
N GLY A 88 10.03 -9.42 -12.23
CA GLY A 88 9.84 -9.01 -10.84
C GLY A 88 8.45 -8.43 -10.56
N LEU A 89 7.92 -7.59 -11.46
CA LEU A 89 6.54 -7.09 -11.37
C LEU A 89 5.51 -8.22 -11.40
N ARG A 90 5.68 -9.23 -12.27
CA ARG A 90 4.79 -10.40 -12.33
C ARG A 90 4.85 -11.21 -11.03
N ALA A 91 6.04 -11.40 -10.46
CA ALA A 91 6.21 -12.10 -9.19
C ALA A 91 5.54 -11.34 -8.03
N GLU A 92 5.67 -10.01 -7.98
CA GLU A 92 5.03 -9.19 -6.96
C GLU A 92 3.50 -9.19 -7.08
N ALA A 93 2.97 -9.15 -8.32
CA ALA A 93 1.53 -9.29 -8.56
C ALA A 93 0.99 -10.67 -8.16
N GLY A 94 1.83 -11.71 -8.24
CA GLY A 94 1.51 -13.08 -7.82
C GLY A 94 1.68 -13.33 -6.32
N ARG A 95 2.35 -12.44 -5.58
CA ARG A 95 2.47 -12.52 -4.12
C ARG A 95 1.18 -12.02 -3.47
N GLN A 96 0.16 -12.86 -3.53
CA GLN A 96 -0.93 -12.77 -2.57
C GLN A 96 -0.31 -13.05 -1.18
N PRO A 97 -0.56 -12.23 -0.15
CA PRO A 97 -0.02 -12.51 1.17
C PRO A 97 -0.50 -13.89 1.63
N ASP A 98 0.41 -14.84 1.79
CA ASP A 98 0.14 -16.23 2.21
C ASP A 98 -0.35 -16.35 3.68
N GLY A 99 -0.67 -15.23 4.32
CA GLY A 99 -1.23 -15.19 5.66
C GLY A 99 -2.72 -14.90 5.64
N PRO A 100 -3.47 -15.24 6.70
CA PRO A 100 -4.75 -14.60 6.92
C PRO A 100 -4.55 -13.09 6.78
N ILE A 101 -5.41 -12.41 6.02
CA ILE A 101 -5.49 -10.95 6.03
C ILE A 101 -5.46 -10.59 7.51
N ARG A 102 -4.38 -9.96 7.97
CA ARG A 102 -4.28 -9.53 9.37
C ARG A 102 -5.33 -8.45 9.54
N GLN A 103 -6.54 -8.89 9.88
CA GLN A 103 -7.53 -8.01 10.46
C GLN A 103 -6.82 -7.38 11.66
N PRO A 104 -6.87 -6.04 11.79
CA PRO A 104 -6.33 -5.39 12.98
C PRO A 104 -6.92 -6.11 14.21
N GLN A 105 -6.05 -6.51 15.15
CA GLN A 105 -6.50 -7.15 16.38
C GLN A 105 -7.36 -6.15 17.14
N MET A 106 -8.67 -6.36 17.12
CA MET A 106 -9.59 -5.58 17.90
C MET A 106 -9.66 -6.21 19.28
N ASP A 107 -8.86 -5.68 20.19
CA ASP A 107 -8.95 -5.98 21.62
C ASP A 107 -10.26 -5.41 22.16
N CYS A 108 -11.35 -6.20 22.06
CA CYS A 108 -12.62 -5.84 22.66
C CYS A 108 -12.47 -5.98 24.19
N MET A 109 -12.19 -4.88 24.88
CA MET A 109 -12.21 -4.84 26.34
C MET A 109 -13.64 -5.11 26.84
N SER A 110 -13.90 -6.32 27.34
CA SER A 110 -15.11 -6.61 28.10
C SER A 110 -15.05 -5.88 29.43
N SER A 111 -15.85 -4.82 29.60
CA SER A 111 -15.99 -4.19 30.92
C SER A 111 -16.83 -5.10 31.83
N SER A 112 -16.31 -5.38 33.03
CA SER A 112 -16.92 -6.29 34.03
C SER A 112 -18.16 -5.73 34.73
N TRP A 113 -18.78 -4.68 34.17
CA TRP A 113 -19.88 -3.94 34.78
C TRP A 113 -21.04 -3.76 33.80
N ARG A 114 -21.67 -4.87 33.41
CA ARG A 114 -23.11 -5.04 33.07
C ARG A 114 -23.28 -6.29 32.22
N ASN A 115 -24.22 -7.15 32.61
CA ASN A 115 -24.75 -8.24 31.79
C ASN A 115 -25.55 -7.68 30.60
N SER A 116 -24.88 -7.06 29.63
CA SER A 116 -25.47 -6.69 28.35
C SER A 116 -24.49 -7.02 27.23
N ALA A 117 -24.83 -8.06 26.48
CA ALA A 117 -24.06 -8.60 25.36
C ALA A 117 -24.12 -7.67 24.13
N PHE A 118 -23.55 -6.47 24.26
CA PHE A 118 -23.21 -5.65 23.10
C PHE A 118 -21.69 -5.42 23.13
N SER A 119 -20.97 -6.37 22.56
CA SER A 119 -19.58 -6.17 22.18
C SER A 119 -19.55 -5.16 21.02
N ASN A 120 -19.48 -3.88 21.35
CA ASN A 120 -19.02 -2.87 20.40
C ASN A 120 -17.53 -3.08 20.21
N CYS A 121 -17.19 -3.91 19.23
CA CYS A 121 -15.85 -4.01 18.70
C CYS A 121 -15.76 -3.00 17.54
N TYR A 122 -14.87 -2.00 17.65
CA TYR A 122 -14.45 -1.10 16.58
C TYR A 122 -13.03 -1.39 16.15
#